data_AF-A0A9D2L5L1-F1
#
_entry.id   AF-A0A9D2L5L1-F1
#
_cell.length_a   1.000
_cell.length_b   1.000
_cell.length_c   1.000
_cell.angle_alpha   90.00
_cell.angle_beta   90.00
_cell.angle_gamma   90.00
#
_symmetry.space_group_name_H-M   'P 1'
#
loop_
_entity.id
_entity.type
_entity.pdbx_description
1 polymer ?
#
loop_
_entity_poly.entity_id
_entity_poly.type
_entity_poly.pdbx_seq_one_letter_code
_entity_poly.pdbx_strand_id
1 'polypeptide(L)'
;MKKSCRINVRCTEEQMKKIMNKAEKASLSISEYALRSMLNGRSRVRKVKEESARQIVQLQQSLNLIESETKKGMIQGIMGMEDIYEGIIEIQEEVDGLWNLLR
;
A
#
# COMPACT_ATOMS: atom_id res chain seq x y z
N MET A 1 -10.49 0.16 20.36
CA MET A 1 -11.70 0.37 21.18
C MET A 1 -12.64 -0.83 21.01
N LYS A 2 -13.25 -1.34 22.08
CA LYS A 2 -14.29 -2.37 21.98
C LYS A 2 -15.54 -1.79 21.30
N LYS A 3 -16.16 -2.53 20.39
CA LYS A 3 -17.41 -2.12 19.72
C LYS A 3 -18.56 -2.20 20.73
N SER A 4 -19.13 -1.06 21.13
CA SER A 4 -20.21 -0.96 22.12
C SER A 4 -21.60 -0.75 21.53
N CYS A 5 -21.70 -0.34 20.26
CA CYS A 5 -22.97 -0.04 19.59
C CYS A 5 -23.29 -1.10 18.52
N ARG A 6 -24.59 -1.39 18.32
CA ARG A 6 -25.09 -2.33 17.30
C ARG A 6 -26.01 -1.61 16.32
N ILE A 7 -25.87 -1.91 15.03
CA ILE A 7 -26.73 -1.43 13.95
C ILE A 7 -27.45 -2.65 13.36
N ASN A 8 -28.77 -2.59 13.26
CA ASN A 8 -29.59 -3.61 12.58
C ASN A 8 -30.16 -3.02 11.29
N VAL A 9 -29.97 -3.71 10.17
CA VAL A 9 -30.48 -3.29 8.86
C VAL A 9 -31.32 -4.42 8.28
N ARG A 10 -32.55 -4.10 7.88
CA ARG A 10 -33.39 -5.02 7.09
C ARG A 10 -33.02 -4.88 5.62
N CYS A 11 -32.82 -6.00 4.94
CA CYS A 11 -32.52 -6.03 3.52
C CYS A 11 -33.23 -7.23 2.87
N THR A 12 -33.42 -7.16 1.55
CA THR A 12 -33.91 -8.29 0.77
C THR A 12 -32.80 -9.34 0.56
N GLU A 13 -33.17 -10.57 0.19
CA GLU A 13 -32.19 -11.62 -0.12
C GLU A 13 -31.22 -11.20 -1.23
N GLU A 14 -31.73 -10.51 -2.26
CA GLU A 14 -30.91 -10.01 -3.36
C GLU A 14 -29.89 -8.97 -2.89
N GLN A 15 -30.31 -8.07 -1.99
CA GLN A 15 -29.42 -7.09 -1.38
C GLN A 15 -28.35 -7.76 -0.51
N MET A 16 -28.75 -8.76 0.30
CA MET A 16 -27.81 -9.54 1.12
C MET A 16 -26.76 -10.22 0.24
N LYS A 17 -27.17 -10.88 -0.84
CA LYS A 17 -26.26 -11.53 -1.79
C LYS A 17 -25.28 -10.53 -2.43
N LYS A 18 -25.75 -9.34 -2.82
CA LYS A 18 -24.89 -8.26 -3.34
C LYS A 18 -23.86 -7.80 -2.30
N ILE A 19 -24.26 -7.66 -1.03
CA ILE A 19 -23.35 -7.26 0.05
C ILE A 19 -22.29 -8.35 0.28
N MET A 20 -22.70 -9.63 0.36
CA MET A 20 -21.77 -10.75 0.55
C MET A 20 -20.73 -10.83 -0.57
N ASN A 21 -21.16 -10.77 -1.83
CA ASN A 21 -20.26 -10.82 -2.99
C ASN A 21 -19.25 -9.66 -2.98
N LYS A 22 -19.68 -8.46 -2.57
CA LYS A 22 -18.78 -7.30 -2.49
C LYS A 22 -17.82 -7.39 -1.30
N ALA A 23 -18.28 -7.92 -0.16
CA ALA A 23 -17.45 -8.17 1.01
C ALA A 23 -16.37 -9.22 0.69
N GLU A 24 -16.73 -10.29 -0.02
CA GLU A 24 -15.81 -11.34 -0.47
C GLU A 24 -14.74 -10.78 -1.43
N LYS A 25 -15.15 -10.02 -2.46
CA LYS A 25 -14.21 -9.31 -3.34
C LYS A 25 -13.28 -8.37 -2.57
N ALA A 26 -13.80 -7.76 -1.51
CA ALA A 26 -13.03 -6.91 -0.60
C ALA A 26 -12.23 -7.69 0.46
N SER A 27 -12.32 -9.02 0.54
CA SER A 27 -11.70 -9.86 1.58
C SER A 27 -11.99 -9.35 3.00
N LEU A 28 -13.20 -8.85 3.21
CA LEU A 28 -13.67 -8.32 4.50
C LEU A 28 -14.87 -9.13 4.99
N SER A 29 -15.06 -9.15 6.30
CA SER A 29 -16.32 -9.62 6.87
C SER A 29 -17.48 -8.72 6.42
N ILE A 30 -18.69 -9.26 6.34
CA ILE A 30 -19.89 -8.51 5.95
C ILE A 30 -20.08 -7.27 6.82
N SER A 31 -19.89 -7.41 8.14
CA SER A 31 -20.06 -6.32 9.10
C SER A 31 -19.02 -5.23 8.91
N GLU A 32 -17.78 -5.59 8.61
CA GLU A 32 -16.71 -4.62 8.36
C GLU A 32 -16.87 -3.93 7.01
N TYR A 33 -17.23 -4.69 5.97
CA TYR A 33 -17.55 -4.13 4.66
C TYR A 33 -18.72 -3.13 4.75
N ALA A 34 -19.79 -3.49 5.45
CA ALA A 34 -20.96 -2.64 5.64
C ALA A 34 -20.60 -1.36 6.41
N LEU A 35 -19.88 -1.48 7.53
CA LEU A 35 -19.45 -0.32 8.33
C LEU A 35 -18.57 0.64 7.52
N ARG A 36 -17.57 0.11 6.80
CA ARG A 36 -16.69 0.92 5.95
C ARG A 36 -17.45 1.58 4.80
N SER A 37 -18.40 0.88 4.20
CA SER A 37 -19.23 1.42 3.11
C SER A 37 -20.15 2.53 3.58
N MET A 38 -20.69 2.43 4.80
CA MET A 38 -21.54 3.46 5.42
C MET A 38 -20.74 4.70 5.83
N LEU A 39 -19.55 4.53 6.39
CA LEU A 39 -18.69 5.64 6.83
C LEU A 39 -18.08 6.41 5.66
N ASN A 40 -17.66 5.71 4.60
CA ASN A 40 -16.81 6.28 3.56
C ASN A 40 -17.54 6.48 2.23
N GLY A 41 -18.84 6.81 2.25
CA GLY A 41 -19.73 7.05 1.09
C GLY A 41 -19.07 6.95 -0.30
N ARG A 42 -19.38 5.89 -1.05
CA ARG A 42 -18.60 5.37 -2.21
C ARG A 42 -17.19 4.96 -1.82
N SER A 43 -17.08 3.87 -1.08
CA SER A 43 -15.82 3.15 -0.94
C SER A 43 -15.38 2.60 -2.31
N ARG A 44 -14.68 3.40 -3.11
CA ARG A 44 -13.59 2.87 -3.94
C ARG A 44 -12.59 2.32 -2.92
N VAL A 45 -12.80 1.08 -2.50
CA VAL A 45 -11.79 0.34 -1.75
C VAL A 45 -10.66 0.13 -2.74
N ARG A 46 -9.77 1.12 -2.88
CA ARG A 46 -8.43 0.87 -3.43
C ARG A 46 -7.78 -0.05 -2.41
N LYS A 47 -7.91 -1.36 -2.64
CA LYS A 47 -7.00 -2.32 -2.04
C LYS A 47 -5.64 -2.00 -2.65
N VAL A 48 -4.89 -1.12 -2.00
CA VAL A 48 -3.44 -1.29 -2.02
C VAL A 48 -3.24 -2.68 -1.42
N LYS A 49 -2.78 -3.65 -2.22
CA LYS A 49 -2.41 -4.95 -1.67
C LYS A 49 -1.33 -4.65 -0.63
N GLU A 50 -1.58 -5.00 0.62
CA GLU A 50 -0.63 -4.81 1.73
C GLU A 50 0.77 -5.36 1.36
N GLU A 51 0.79 -6.41 0.55
CA GLU A 51 1.96 -6.99 -0.10
C GLU A 51 2.72 -5.99 -1.00
N SER A 52 2.04 -5.18 -1.82
CA SER A 52 2.68 -4.17 -2.67
C SER A 52 3.30 -3.05 -1.84
N ALA A 53 2.62 -2.59 -0.78
CA ALA A 53 3.21 -1.61 0.13
C ALA A 53 4.44 -2.19 0.85
N ARG A 54 4.38 -3.45 1.28
CA ARG A 54 5.52 -4.16 1.89
C ARG A 54 6.69 -4.29 0.89
N GLN A 55 6.42 -4.63 -0.37
CA GLN A 55 7.44 -4.75 -1.42
C GLN A 55 8.14 -3.41 -1.67
N ILE A 56 7.40 -2.29 -1.73
CA ILE A 56 7.99 -0.96 -1.92
C ILE A 56 8.85 -0.58 -0.71
N VAL A 57 8.42 -0.88 0.52
CA VAL A 57 9.23 -0.64 1.72
C VAL A 57 10.53 -1.45 1.69
N GLN A 58 10.49 -2.72 1.28
CA GLN A 58 11.68 -3.56 1.14
C GLN A 58 12.62 -3.06 0.04
N LEU A 59 12.07 -2.59 -1.07
CA LEU A 59 12.83 -1.98 -2.16
C LEU A 59 13.55 -0.71 -1.66
N GLN A 60 12.85 0.18 -0.96
CA GLN A 60 13.43 1.39 -0.37
C GLN A 60 14.55 1.07 0.63
N GLN A 61 14.38 0.05 1.48
CA GLN A 61 15.41 -0.38 2.42
C GLN A 61 16.68 -0.86 1.70
N SER A 62 16.51 -1.64 0.63
CA SER A 62 17.62 -2.12 -0.19
C SER A 62 18.33 -0.96 -0.89
N LEU A 63 17.56 -0.01 -1.43
CA LEU A 63 18.09 1.17 -2.11
C LEU A 63 18.92 2.04 -1.16
N ASN A 64 18.40 2.33 0.03
CA ASN A 64 19.10 3.11 1.06
C ASN A 64 20.43 2.46 1.48
N LEU A 65 20.47 1.12 1.51
CA LEU A 65 21.68 0.39 1.85
C LEU A 65 22.74 0.54 0.74
N ILE A 66 22.33 0.38 -0.51
CA ILE A 66 23.21 0.59 -1.68
C ILE A 66 23.70 2.04 -1.69
N GLU A 67 22.82 3.02 -1.50
CA GLU A 67 23.17 4.45 -1.45
C GLU A 67 24.23 4.74 -0.37
N SER A 68 24.07 4.17 0.82
CA SER A 68 25.02 4.31 1.93
C SER A 68 26.40 3.74 1.58
N GLU A 69 26.47 2.54 1.00
CA GLU A 69 27.73 1.92 0.61
C GLU A 69 28.40 2.66 -0.56
N THR A 70 27.62 3.12 -1.55
CA THR A 70 28.12 3.94 -2.65
C THR A 70 28.73 5.24 -2.12
N LYS A 71 28.03 5.96 -1.22
CA LYS A 71 28.57 7.17 -0.58
C LYS A 71 29.86 6.91 0.18
N LYS A 72 29.98 5.79 0.90
CA LYS A 72 31.24 5.40 1.56
C LYS A 72 32.35 5.17 0.53
N GLY A 73 32.05 4.50 -0.58
CA GLY A 73 32.99 4.28 -1.67
C GLY A 73 33.49 5.58 -2.32
N MET A 74 32.59 6.55 -2.52
CA MET A 74 32.95 7.90 -3.00
C MET A 74 33.91 8.60 -2.04
N ILE A 75 33.61 8.57 -0.73
CA ILE A 75 34.48 9.15 0.31
C ILE A 75 35.87 8.49 0.30
N GLN A 76 35.94 7.20 0.01
CA GLN A 76 37.19 6.44 -0.11
C GLN A 76 37.91 6.63 -1.46
N GLY A 77 37.33 7.39 -2.39
CA GLY A 77 37.92 7.66 -3.70
C GLY A 77 37.87 6.48 -4.68
N ILE A 78 36.92 5.56 -4.51
CA ILE A 78 36.72 4.44 -5.44
C ILE A 78 36.14 4.97 -6.76
N MET A 79 36.86 4.78 -7.86
CA MET A 79 36.41 5.17 -9.21
C MET A 79 35.10 4.46 -9.61
N GLY A 80 34.22 5.20 -10.29
CA GLY A 80 32.96 4.67 -10.84
C GLY A 80 31.79 4.66 -9.84
N MET A 81 32.00 5.20 -8.63
CA MET A 81 30.91 5.35 -7.67
C MET A 81 29.95 6.48 -8.03
N GLU A 82 30.37 7.51 -8.78
CA GLU A 82 29.47 8.55 -9.31
C GLU A 82 28.39 7.94 -10.22
N ASP A 83 28.77 7.08 -11.17
CA ASP A 83 27.84 6.46 -12.12
C ASP A 83 26.80 5.59 -11.40
N ILE A 84 27.23 4.87 -10.35
CA ILE A 84 26.33 4.07 -9.52
C ILE A 84 25.37 4.99 -8.74
N TYR A 85 25.87 6.11 -8.23
CA TYR A 85 25.05 7.06 -7.49
C TYR A 85 23.98 7.73 -8.36
N GLU A 86 24.31 8.07 -9.61
CA GLU A 86 23.32 8.58 -10.58
C GLU A 86 22.22 7.53 -10.84
N GLY A 87 22.59 6.27 -11.05
CA GLY A 87 21.61 5.19 -11.21
C GLY A 87 20.69 4.99 -9.98
N ILE A 88 21.20 5.24 -8.76
CA ILE A 88 20.37 5.21 -7.54
C ILE A 88 19.33 6.33 -7.55
N ILE A 89 19.68 7.53 -8.02
CA ILE A 89 18.75 8.66 -8.11
C ILE A 89 17.62 8.33 -9.09
N GLU A 90 17.93 7.76 -10.26
CA GLU A 90 16.92 7.36 -11.23
C GLU A 90 15.94 6.32 -10.64
N ILE A 91 16.45 5.31 -9.95
CA ILE A 91 15.60 4.29 -9.31
C ILE A 91 14.78 4.90 -8.16
N GLN A 92 15.30 5.89 -7.43
CA GLN A 92 14.54 6.59 -6.39
C GLN A 92 13.33 7.32 -6.97
N GLU A 93 13.46 7.95 -8.15
CA GLU A 93 12.33 8.59 -8.83
C GLU A 93 11.25 7.57 -9.22
N GLU A 94 11.64 6.38 -9.69
CA GLU A 94 10.71 5.30 -9.98
C GLU A 94 9.98 4.79 -8.72
N VAL A 95 10.70 4.63 -7.62
CA VAL A 95 10.15 4.20 -6.31
C VAL A 95 9.15 5.24 -5.78
N ASP A 96 9.44 6.53 -5.93
CA ASP A 96 8.53 7.62 -5.59
C ASP A 96 7.28 7.60 -6.47
N GLY A 97 7.43 7.26 -7.75
CA GLY A 97 6.33 6.95 -8.66
C GLY A 97 5.42 5.84 -8.12
N LEU A 98 6.00 4.74 -7.64
CA LEU A 98 5.25 3.63 -7.03
C LEU A 98 4.51 4.07 -5.76
N TRP A 99 5.11 4.90 -4.91
CA TRP A 99 4.43 5.47 -3.74
C TRP A 99 3.23 6.33 -4.11
N ASN A 100 3.33 7.12 -5.18
CA ASN A 100 2.23 7.94 -5.68
C ASN A 100 1.06 7.10 -6.22
N LEU A 101 1.33 5.90 -6.74
CA LEU A 101 0.28 4.96 -7.16
C LEU A 101 -0.48 4.34 -5.96
N LEU A 102 0.14 4.34 -4.77
CA LEU A 102 -0.48 3.85 -3.55
C LEU A 102 -1.28 4.91 -2.77
N ARG A 103 -1.09 6.20 -3.07
CA ARG A 103 -1.86 7.32 -2.51
C ARG A 103 -3.25 7.46 -3.17
#